data_AF-A0A062V2V6-F1
#
_entry.id   AF-A0A062V2V6-F1
#
_cell.length_a   1.000
_cell.length_b   1.000
_cell.length_c   1.000
_cell.angle_alpha   90.00
_cell.angle_beta   90.00
_cell.angle_gamma   90.00
#
_symmetry.space_group_name_H-M   'P 1'
#
loop_
_entity.id
_entity.type
_entity.pdbx_description
1 polymer ?
#
loop_
_entity_poly.entity_id
_entity_poly.type
_entity_poly.pdbx_seq_one_letter_code
_entity_poly.pdbx_strand_id
1 'polypeptide(L)'
;MTTEEGWGTTPEIYHLAEYKSITFVETKEHPLFCVKKPLSVMEWLPLMGITIPATLIPGNIIAVIKEELSIEDVAELIAGRVTGSLIQEIAREERNSLRNEKKRPWSIKTRRPFRGIIDRVEITFRESIELAEKVAKEFGSPFELSNRGRPQEYDLIKLAAAILVKGMRSFVDLSTDLKNIEYDMTIKGSGKYPCPSELHTIFQKIPKEWLEMALQRLDELSVKEFSKFGENLDVFVIDGSALTAETLIEREVLTKTRLIREYFEYQATIRTTTNTIRGIKEHSNKISNIISLLPQGSTVTADAE
;
A
#
# COMPACT_ATOMS: atom_id res chain seq x y z
N MET A 1 -29.32 -56.31 36.96
CA MET A 1 -30.22 -55.24 36.44
C MET A 1 -29.79 -53.98 37.16
N THR A 2 -29.13 -52.99 36.58
CA THR A 2 -29.05 -52.50 35.20
C THR A 2 -27.61 -52.08 34.88
N THR A 3 -27.20 -52.37 33.64
CA THR A 3 -25.98 -51.91 32.97
C THR A 3 -26.07 -50.43 32.61
N GLU A 4 -24.96 -49.71 32.68
CA GLU A 4 -24.51 -48.79 31.62
C GLU A 4 -23.02 -48.43 31.86
N GLU A 5 -22.15 -49.02 31.03
CA GLU A 5 -20.80 -48.55 30.76
C GLU A 5 -20.89 -47.34 29.82
N GLY A 6 -20.17 -46.26 30.12
CA GLY A 6 -20.15 -45.09 29.26
C GLY A 6 -19.01 -44.12 29.51
N TRP A 7 -17.91 -44.34 28.77
CA TRP A 7 -17.04 -43.32 28.17
C TRP A 7 -16.40 -42.22 29.06
N GLY A 8 -15.10 -42.41 29.32
CA GLY A 8 -14.05 -41.42 29.00
C GLY A 8 -13.96 -40.17 29.87
N THR A 9 -12.89 -40.11 30.67
CA THR A 9 -12.33 -38.90 31.28
C THR A 9 -12.41 -37.70 30.32
N THR A 10 -13.07 -36.64 30.80
CA THR A 10 -13.13 -35.32 30.15
C THR A 10 -11.69 -34.85 29.87
N PRO A 11 -11.33 -34.45 28.64
CA PRO A 11 -10.00 -33.90 28.41
C PRO A 11 -9.85 -32.60 29.19
N GLU A 12 -8.86 -32.57 30.08
CA GLU A 12 -8.39 -31.34 30.73
C GLU A 12 -8.04 -30.33 29.64
N ILE A 13 -8.79 -29.23 29.60
CA ILE A 13 -8.51 -28.11 28.71
C ILE A 13 -7.23 -27.46 29.24
N TYR A 14 -6.12 -27.70 28.55
CA TYR A 14 -4.86 -26.99 28.78
C TYR A 14 -5.10 -25.50 28.50
N HIS A 15 -5.16 -24.70 29.57
CA HIS A 15 -5.10 -23.24 29.48
C HIS A 15 -3.70 -22.82 29.02
N LEU A 16 -3.52 -22.72 27.71
CA LEU A 16 -2.37 -22.04 27.11
C LEU A 16 -2.51 -20.53 27.35
N ALA A 17 -1.68 -20.04 28.27
CA ALA A 17 -1.13 -18.69 28.41
C ALA A 17 -2.05 -17.48 28.10
N GLU A 18 -2.38 -16.76 29.17
CA GLU A 18 -2.67 -15.32 29.27
C GLU A 18 -2.78 -14.51 27.95
N TYR A 19 -3.95 -14.50 27.32
CA TYR A 19 -4.40 -13.34 26.55
C TYR A 19 -4.99 -12.32 27.52
N LYS A 20 -4.18 -11.32 27.92
CA LYS A 20 -4.63 -10.18 28.71
C LYS A 20 -5.45 -9.22 27.82
N SER A 21 -6.64 -8.90 28.34
CA SER A 21 -7.63 -7.89 27.95
C SER A 21 -8.27 -7.98 26.55
N ILE A 22 -9.40 -8.70 26.48
CA ILE A 22 -10.47 -8.37 25.53
C ILE A 22 -11.29 -7.24 26.16
N THR A 23 -11.09 -6.01 25.71
CA THR A 23 -12.03 -4.90 25.94
C THR A 23 -13.27 -5.17 25.09
N PHE A 24 -14.42 -5.38 25.72
CA PHE A 24 -15.70 -5.42 25.04
C PHE A 24 -15.99 -4.02 24.48
N VAL A 25 -15.89 -3.87 23.17
CA VAL A 25 -16.33 -2.68 22.45
C VAL A 25 -17.87 -2.72 22.42
N GLU A 26 -18.48 -1.60 22.77
CA GLU A 26 -19.93 -1.38 22.75
C GLU A 26 -20.59 -1.95 21.48
N THR A 27 -21.78 -2.53 21.66
CA THR A 27 -22.61 -3.14 20.62
C THR A 27 -22.94 -2.14 19.51
N LYS A 28 -22.05 -2.03 18.52
CA LYS A 28 -22.36 -1.41 17.24
C LYS A 28 -23.28 -2.35 16.48
N GLU A 29 -24.46 -1.87 16.09
CA GLU A 29 -25.32 -2.54 15.13
C GLU A 29 -24.47 -2.96 13.92
N HIS A 30 -24.24 -4.26 13.76
CA HIS A 30 -23.44 -4.72 12.63
C HIS A 30 -24.24 -4.50 11.34
N PRO A 31 -23.72 -3.72 10.38
CA PRO A 31 -24.44 -3.47 9.13
C PRO A 31 -24.71 -4.80 8.41
N LEU A 32 -25.97 -5.00 8.03
CA LEU A 32 -26.43 -6.15 7.25
C LEU A 32 -26.31 -5.80 5.76
N PHE A 33 -25.52 -6.56 5.03
CA PHE A 33 -25.29 -6.32 3.60
C PHE A 33 -26.17 -7.27 2.78
N CYS A 34 -26.92 -6.73 1.82
CA CYS A 34 -27.74 -7.53 0.91
C CYS A 34 -27.15 -7.52 -0.49
N VAL A 35 -26.91 -8.69 -1.08
CA VAL A 35 -26.41 -8.80 -2.45
C VAL A 35 -27.55 -8.45 -3.41
N LYS A 36 -27.34 -7.40 -4.21
CA LYS A 36 -28.37 -6.83 -5.11
C LYS A 36 -28.89 -7.81 -6.18
N LYS A 37 -28.09 -8.80 -6.55
CA LYS A 37 -28.43 -9.81 -7.57
C LYS A 37 -28.36 -11.20 -6.94
N PRO A 38 -29.29 -12.12 -7.29
CA PRO A 38 -29.16 -13.51 -6.93
C PRO A 38 -27.84 -14.09 -7.46
N LEU A 39 -27.15 -14.85 -6.62
CA LEU A 39 -25.91 -15.55 -6.95
C LEU A 39 -26.23 -16.94 -7.48
N SER A 40 -25.41 -17.44 -8.40
CA SER A 40 -25.36 -18.88 -8.69
C SER A 40 -24.61 -19.62 -7.57
N VAL A 41 -24.79 -20.94 -7.48
CA VAL A 41 -24.01 -21.80 -6.55
C VAL A 41 -22.51 -21.58 -6.69
N MET A 42 -22.02 -21.41 -7.92
CA MET A 42 -20.59 -21.19 -8.22
C MET A 42 -20.07 -19.83 -7.73
N GLU A 43 -20.94 -18.82 -7.65
CA GLU A 43 -20.60 -17.48 -7.13
C GLU A 43 -20.72 -17.42 -5.60
N TRP A 44 -21.69 -18.13 -5.02
CA TRP A 44 -21.91 -18.17 -3.58
C TRP A 44 -20.89 -19.04 -2.84
N LEU A 45 -20.60 -20.24 -3.33
CA LEU A 45 -19.79 -21.23 -2.61
C LEU A 45 -18.37 -20.73 -2.26
N PRO A 46 -17.68 -19.93 -3.10
CA PRO A 46 -16.41 -19.31 -2.71
C PRO A 46 -16.50 -18.38 -1.50
N LEU A 47 -17.63 -17.69 -1.29
CA LEU A 47 -17.83 -16.75 -0.17
C LEU A 47 -17.88 -17.46 1.20
N MET A 48 -18.22 -18.75 1.20
CA MET A 48 -18.26 -19.58 2.42
C MET A 48 -16.88 -20.22 2.75
N GLY A 49 -15.85 -19.93 1.95
CA GLY A 49 -14.52 -20.49 2.14
C GLY A 49 -13.72 -19.79 3.25
N ILE A 50 -12.97 -20.57 4.01
CA ILE A 50 -12.10 -20.09 5.10
C ILE A 50 -10.84 -19.31 4.64
N THR A 51 -10.55 -19.35 3.34
CA THR A 51 -9.33 -18.75 2.78
C THR A 51 -9.50 -17.28 2.41
N ILE A 52 -10.72 -16.76 2.43
CA ILE A 52 -10.99 -15.35 2.20
C ILE A 52 -10.82 -14.63 3.54
N PRO A 53 -9.93 -13.62 3.63
CA PRO A 53 -9.83 -12.77 4.81
C PRO A 53 -11.20 -12.24 5.23
N ALA A 54 -11.52 -12.33 6.53
CA ALA A 54 -12.76 -11.79 7.09
C ALA A 54 -12.93 -10.28 6.86
N THR A 55 -11.85 -9.58 6.48
CA THR A 55 -11.86 -8.17 6.09
C THR A 55 -12.40 -7.91 4.68
N LEU A 56 -12.45 -8.93 3.80
CA LEU A 56 -12.92 -8.79 2.41
C LEU A 56 -14.41 -9.09 2.23
N ILE A 57 -15.01 -9.82 3.16
CA ILE A 57 -16.43 -10.17 3.14
C ILE A 57 -17.03 -9.67 4.44
N PRO A 58 -18.01 -8.73 4.39
CA PRO A 58 -18.73 -8.34 5.58
C PRO A 58 -19.26 -9.56 6.34
N GLY A 59 -19.10 -9.59 7.67
CA GLY A 59 -19.50 -10.75 8.48
C GLY A 59 -21.00 -11.07 8.42
N ASN A 60 -21.84 -10.12 8.00
CA ASN A 60 -23.29 -10.26 7.90
C ASN A 60 -23.77 -9.95 6.49
N ILE A 61 -23.91 -10.98 5.65
CA ILE A 61 -24.43 -10.87 4.28
C ILE A 61 -25.68 -11.72 4.11
N ILE A 62 -26.67 -11.16 3.41
CA ILE A 62 -27.80 -11.89 2.83
C ILE A 62 -27.60 -11.95 1.33
N ALA A 63 -27.55 -13.17 0.78
CA ALA A 63 -27.50 -13.42 -0.65
C ALA A 63 -28.59 -14.42 -1.04
N VAL A 64 -29.37 -14.08 -2.06
CA VAL A 64 -30.34 -15.02 -2.66
C VAL A 64 -29.58 -15.92 -3.63
N ILE A 65 -29.80 -17.22 -3.58
CA ILE A 65 -29.22 -18.19 -4.53
C ILE A 65 -30.26 -18.45 -5.64
N LYS A 66 -29.83 -18.51 -6.90
CA LYS A 66 -30.73 -18.71 -8.06
C LYS A 66 -31.32 -20.11 -8.08
N GLU A 67 -30.56 -21.08 -7.61
CA GLU A 67 -30.90 -22.48 -7.60
C GLU A 67 -31.69 -22.85 -6.34
N GLU A 68 -32.75 -23.63 -6.50
CA GLU A 68 -33.42 -24.28 -5.37
C GLU A 68 -32.53 -25.43 -4.89
N LEU A 69 -31.89 -25.22 -3.74
CA LEU A 69 -31.11 -26.24 -3.04
C LEU A 69 -31.80 -26.61 -1.73
N SER A 70 -31.77 -27.89 -1.38
CA SER A 70 -32.16 -28.31 -0.02
C SER A 70 -31.12 -27.80 0.99
N ILE A 71 -31.52 -27.73 2.26
CA ILE A 71 -30.59 -27.31 3.34
C ILE A 71 -29.45 -28.33 3.45
N GLU A 72 -29.74 -29.61 3.23
CA GLU A 72 -28.79 -30.71 3.23
C GLU A 72 -27.73 -30.54 2.12
N ASP A 73 -28.16 -30.25 0.88
CA ASP A 73 -27.25 -30.03 -0.26
C ASP A 73 -26.35 -28.82 -0.02
N VAL A 74 -26.92 -27.73 0.54
CA VAL A 74 -26.17 -26.53 0.91
C VAL A 74 -25.08 -26.88 1.93
N ALA A 75 -25.43 -27.62 2.99
CA ALA A 75 -24.48 -28.02 4.01
C ALA A 75 -23.35 -28.90 3.45
N GLU A 76 -23.68 -29.85 2.58
CA GLU A 76 -22.69 -30.73 1.95
C GLU A 76 -21.72 -29.95 1.04
N LEU A 77 -22.24 -29.02 0.23
CA LEU A 77 -21.41 -28.17 -0.62
C LEU A 77 -20.44 -27.30 0.21
N ILE A 78 -20.93 -26.67 1.28
CA ILE A 78 -20.08 -25.89 2.20
C ILE A 78 -19.03 -26.79 2.83
N ALA A 79 -19.43 -27.93 3.39
CA ALA A 79 -18.51 -28.87 4.05
C ALA A 79 -17.44 -29.35 3.08
N GLY A 80 -17.80 -29.74 1.86
CA GLY A 80 -16.85 -30.15 0.83
C GLY A 80 -15.88 -29.04 0.45
N ARG A 81 -16.38 -27.80 0.29
CA ARG A 81 -15.54 -26.64 -0.04
C ARG A 81 -14.57 -26.29 1.08
N VAL A 82 -15.04 -26.25 2.33
CA VAL A 82 -14.24 -25.91 3.51
C VAL A 82 -13.18 -27.00 3.73
N THR A 83 -13.57 -28.27 3.65
CA THR A 83 -12.66 -29.41 3.78
C THR A 83 -11.58 -29.38 2.69
N GLY A 84 -11.95 -29.18 1.43
CA GLY A 84 -10.99 -29.06 0.34
C GLY A 84 -10.04 -27.88 0.51
N SER A 85 -10.55 -26.75 1.01
CA SER A 85 -9.74 -25.56 1.30
C SER A 85 -8.75 -25.80 2.44
N LEU A 86 -9.17 -26.46 3.52
CA LEU A 86 -8.33 -26.86 4.65
C LEU A 86 -7.21 -27.81 4.19
N ILE A 87 -7.54 -28.84 3.41
CA ILE A 87 -6.55 -29.78 2.88
C ILE A 87 -5.49 -29.05 2.06
N GLN A 88 -5.91 -28.14 1.16
CA GLN A 88 -4.98 -27.37 0.35
C GLN A 88 -4.10 -26.42 1.18
N GLU A 89 -4.67 -25.82 2.23
CA GLU A 89 -3.94 -24.95 3.14
C GLU A 89 -2.89 -25.71 3.95
N ILE A 90 -3.26 -26.84 4.54
CA ILE A 90 -2.34 -27.74 5.26
C ILE A 90 -1.21 -28.20 4.32
N ALA A 91 -1.55 -28.74 3.15
CA ALA A 91 -0.55 -29.20 2.18
C ALA A 91 0.36 -28.07 1.65
N ARG A 92 -0.10 -26.82 1.69
CA ARG A 92 0.71 -25.64 1.38
C ARG A 92 1.63 -25.27 2.54
N GLU A 93 1.12 -25.27 3.77
CA GLU A 93 1.89 -24.99 4.98
C GLU A 93 3.00 -26.03 5.19
N GLU A 94 2.70 -27.31 5.01
CA GLU A 94 3.68 -28.40 5.04
C GLU A 94 4.78 -28.23 3.98
N ARG A 95 4.41 -27.94 2.72
CA ARG A 95 5.40 -27.66 1.67
C ARG A 95 6.25 -26.43 1.98
N ASN A 96 5.70 -25.43 2.66
CA ASN A 96 6.42 -24.24 3.04
C ASN A 96 7.31 -24.46 4.27
N SER A 97 6.90 -25.28 5.24
CA SER A 97 7.70 -25.59 6.43
C SER A 97 8.98 -26.35 6.06
N LEU A 98 8.94 -27.17 5.01
CA LEU A 98 10.10 -27.85 4.44
C LEU A 98 11.12 -26.90 3.76
N ARG A 99 10.76 -25.63 3.51
CA ARG A 99 11.70 -24.64 2.96
C ARG A 99 12.53 -24.03 4.08
N ASN A 100 13.78 -23.66 3.75
CA ASN A 100 14.60 -22.82 4.61
C ASN A 100 13.82 -21.57 5.04
N GLU A 101 13.95 -21.18 6.30
CA GLU A 101 13.18 -20.09 6.93
C GLU A 101 13.21 -18.79 6.11
N LYS A 102 14.39 -18.39 5.61
CA LYS A 102 14.57 -17.21 4.74
C LYS A 102 13.88 -17.30 3.36
N LYS A 103 13.45 -18.49 2.95
CA LYS A 103 12.76 -18.77 1.67
C LYS A 103 11.29 -19.14 1.86
N ARG A 104 10.79 -19.14 3.11
CA ARG A 104 9.38 -19.36 3.38
C ARG A 104 8.58 -18.14 2.92
N PRO A 105 7.50 -18.32 2.15
CA PRO A 105 6.61 -17.22 1.85
C PRO A 105 5.93 -16.73 3.13
N TRP A 106 5.79 -15.42 3.29
CA TRP A 106 4.98 -14.81 4.33
C TRP A 106 3.55 -15.41 4.30
N SER A 107 2.96 -15.67 5.47
CA SER A 107 1.67 -16.36 5.56
C SER A 107 0.56 -15.63 4.79
N ILE A 108 -0.41 -16.39 4.27
CA ILE A 108 -1.59 -15.80 3.61
C ILE A 108 -2.50 -15.06 4.59
N LYS A 109 -2.48 -15.39 5.89
CA LYS A 109 -3.16 -14.61 6.93
C LYS A 109 -2.51 -13.23 7.15
N THR A 110 -1.27 -13.06 6.69
CA THR A 110 -0.56 -11.77 6.63
C THR A 110 -0.56 -11.16 5.22
N ARG A 111 -1.24 -11.79 4.23
CA ARG A 111 -1.45 -11.15 2.94
C ARG A 111 -2.44 -10.00 3.13
N ARG A 112 -1.92 -8.80 2.92
CA ARG A 112 -2.67 -7.56 2.67
C ARG A 112 -3.97 -7.87 1.91
N PRO A 113 -5.16 -7.65 2.49
CA PRO A 113 -6.43 -8.01 1.85
C PRO A 113 -6.62 -7.31 0.49
N PHE A 114 -5.99 -6.15 0.30
CA PHE A 114 -6.18 -5.34 -0.91
C PHE A 114 -5.22 -5.64 -2.07
N ARG A 115 -4.18 -6.46 -1.90
CA ARG A 115 -3.12 -6.64 -2.92
C ARG A 115 -3.66 -7.20 -4.25
N GLY A 116 -4.65 -8.10 -4.21
CA GLY A 116 -5.24 -8.67 -5.43
C GLY A 116 -6.25 -7.77 -6.16
N ILE A 117 -6.77 -6.74 -5.47
CA ILE A 117 -7.80 -5.84 -5.99
C ILE A 117 -7.16 -4.55 -6.52
N ILE A 118 -6.18 -4.00 -5.80
CA ILE A 118 -5.48 -2.77 -6.17
C ILE A 118 -4.50 -3.00 -7.34
N ASP A 119 -3.77 -4.13 -7.36
CA ASP A 119 -2.77 -4.41 -8.40
C ASP A 119 -3.39 -4.64 -9.80
N ARG A 120 -4.72 -4.68 -9.93
CA ARG A 120 -5.43 -4.83 -11.22
C ARG A 120 -5.87 -3.51 -11.84
N VAL A 121 -5.84 -2.41 -11.08
CA VAL A 121 -6.26 -1.10 -11.58
C VAL A 121 -5.01 -0.32 -11.93
N GLU A 122 -4.67 -0.31 -13.21
CA GLU A 122 -3.60 0.56 -13.72
C GLU A 122 -4.08 2.00 -13.74
N ILE A 123 -3.47 2.84 -12.89
CA ILE A 123 -3.73 4.28 -12.89
C ILE A 123 -3.13 4.88 -14.16
N THR A 124 -3.91 5.66 -14.88
CA THR A 124 -3.42 6.37 -16.06
C THR A 124 -2.49 7.52 -15.68
N PHE A 125 -1.60 7.91 -16.60
CA PHE A 125 -0.75 9.08 -16.39
C PHE A 125 -1.56 10.37 -16.18
N ARG A 126 -2.73 10.48 -16.83
CA ARG A 126 -3.66 11.60 -16.64
C ARG A 126 -4.21 11.67 -15.21
N GLU A 127 -4.72 10.56 -14.68
CA GLU A 127 -5.23 10.53 -13.30
C GLU A 127 -4.13 10.85 -12.28
N SER A 128 -2.92 10.35 -12.55
CA SER A 128 -1.75 10.62 -11.71
C SER A 128 -1.41 12.12 -11.65
N ILE A 129 -1.41 12.80 -12.80
CA ILE A 129 -1.06 14.23 -12.85
C ILE A 129 -2.17 15.11 -12.28
N GLU A 130 -3.44 14.73 -12.47
CA GLU A 130 -4.58 15.44 -11.87
C GLU A 130 -4.55 15.37 -10.34
N LEU A 131 -4.22 14.20 -9.79
CA LEU A 131 -4.00 14.05 -8.35
C LEU A 131 -2.82 14.90 -7.85
N ALA A 132 -1.70 14.89 -8.57
CA ALA A 132 -0.53 15.69 -8.23
C ALA A 132 -0.81 17.21 -8.33
N GLU A 133 -1.58 17.65 -9.34
CA GLU A 133 -1.98 19.05 -9.48
C GLU A 133 -2.89 19.50 -8.35
N LYS A 134 -3.82 18.64 -7.92
CA LYS A 134 -4.66 18.91 -6.76
C LYS A 134 -3.81 19.14 -5.50
N VAL A 135 -2.82 18.28 -5.26
CA VAL A 135 -1.90 18.42 -4.13
C VAL A 135 -1.06 19.70 -4.27
N ALA A 136 -0.48 19.96 -5.45
CA ALA A 136 0.33 21.14 -5.68
C ALA A 136 -0.46 22.45 -5.48
N LYS A 137 -1.75 22.48 -5.86
CA LYS A 137 -2.64 23.63 -5.63
C LYS A 137 -2.87 23.94 -4.16
N GLU A 138 -2.87 22.94 -3.28
CA GLU A 138 -3.04 23.15 -1.83
C GLU A 138 -1.85 23.91 -1.23
N PHE A 139 -0.64 23.69 -1.74
CA PHE A 139 0.59 24.33 -1.27
C PHE A 139 0.98 25.60 -2.05
N GLY A 140 0.43 25.78 -3.24
CA GLY A 140 0.80 26.87 -4.13
C GLY A 140 2.16 26.68 -4.80
N SER A 141 2.74 27.76 -5.32
CA SER A 141 4.00 27.71 -6.04
C SER A 141 5.15 27.25 -5.14
N PRO A 142 6.00 26.29 -5.57
CA PRO A 142 7.11 25.80 -4.76
C PRO A 142 8.24 26.82 -4.56
N PHE A 143 8.35 27.81 -5.43
CA PHE A 143 9.35 28.87 -5.33
C PHE A 143 8.85 30.17 -5.96
N GLU A 144 9.48 31.28 -5.57
CA GLU A 144 9.23 32.59 -6.15
C GLU A 144 10.03 32.81 -7.42
N LEU A 145 9.49 33.62 -8.31
CA LEU A 145 10.16 34.01 -9.54
C LEU A 145 10.93 35.30 -9.33
N SER A 146 12.09 35.36 -10.00
CA SER A 146 12.74 36.63 -10.23
C SER A 146 11.88 37.49 -11.16
N ASN A 147 11.61 38.72 -10.76
CA ASN A 147 10.99 39.75 -11.61
C ASN A 147 11.89 40.19 -12.77
N ARG A 148 13.15 39.74 -12.81
CA ARG A 148 14.09 39.99 -13.90
C ARG A 148 14.16 38.78 -14.82
N GLY A 149 13.77 38.95 -16.09
CA GLY A 149 13.94 37.94 -17.14
C GLY A 149 12.78 37.86 -18.14
N ARG A 150 12.79 36.81 -18.95
CA ARG A 150 11.71 36.50 -19.91
C ARG A 150 10.41 36.22 -19.15
N PRO A 151 9.26 36.72 -19.61
CA PRO A 151 7.97 36.40 -19.01
C PRO A 151 7.75 34.90 -18.95
N GLN A 152 7.17 34.42 -17.85
CA GLN A 152 6.97 32.99 -17.68
C GLN A 152 5.88 32.46 -18.63
N GLU A 153 6.20 31.34 -19.25
CA GLU A 153 5.34 30.68 -20.23
C GLU A 153 4.41 29.64 -19.58
N TYR A 154 4.89 28.98 -18.52
CA TYR A 154 4.24 27.85 -17.84
C TYR A 154 3.79 28.17 -16.41
N ASP A 155 2.68 27.59 -15.98
CA ASP A 155 2.22 27.62 -14.60
C ASP A 155 3.13 26.77 -13.71
N LEU A 156 3.69 27.38 -12.65
CA LEU A 156 4.59 26.72 -11.71
C LEU A 156 3.94 25.58 -10.94
N ILE A 157 2.65 25.69 -10.63
CA ILE A 157 1.92 24.66 -9.89
C ILE A 157 1.79 23.41 -10.76
N LYS A 158 1.44 23.60 -12.03
CA LYS A 158 1.32 22.49 -12.98
C LYS A 158 2.67 21.86 -13.32
N LEU A 159 3.72 22.67 -13.41
CA LEU A 159 5.09 22.16 -13.54
C LEU A 159 5.51 21.34 -12.31
N ALA A 160 5.22 21.81 -11.09
CA ALA A 160 5.50 21.07 -9.87
C ALA A 160 4.74 19.73 -9.82
N ALA A 161 3.48 19.72 -10.25
CA ALA A 161 2.68 18.52 -10.39
C ALA A 161 3.30 17.51 -11.37
N ALA A 162 3.77 17.99 -12.53
CA ALA A 162 4.49 17.15 -13.50
C ALA A 162 5.76 16.53 -12.90
N ILE A 163 6.49 17.28 -12.07
CA ILE A 163 7.67 16.77 -11.37
C ILE A 163 7.30 15.70 -10.33
N LEU A 164 6.20 15.87 -9.58
CA LEU A 164 5.74 14.87 -8.61
C LEU A 164 5.46 13.50 -9.26
N VAL A 165 4.91 13.49 -10.48
CA VAL A 165 4.59 12.24 -11.21
C VAL A 165 5.76 11.67 -12.03
N LYS A 166 6.92 12.34 -12.04
CA LYS A 166 8.12 11.88 -12.76
C LYS A 166 8.48 10.45 -12.36
N GLY A 167 8.58 10.18 -11.05
CA GLY A 167 9.09 8.91 -10.53
C GLY A 167 10.44 8.55 -11.17
N MET A 168 10.54 7.32 -11.69
CA MET A 168 11.72 6.79 -12.38
C MET A 168 11.81 7.18 -13.86
N ARG A 169 10.84 7.90 -14.41
CA ARG A 169 10.87 8.35 -15.81
C ARG A 169 12.04 9.31 -16.04
N SER A 170 12.63 9.26 -17.23
CA SER A 170 13.54 10.31 -17.67
C SER A 170 12.76 11.61 -17.92
N PHE A 171 13.45 12.76 -17.98
CA PHE A 171 12.80 14.02 -18.36
C PHE A 171 12.32 14.01 -19.83
N VAL A 172 12.90 13.15 -20.68
CA VAL A 172 12.47 12.94 -22.06
C VAL A 172 11.13 12.20 -22.08
N ASP A 173 11.02 11.11 -21.33
CA ASP A 173 9.78 10.34 -21.23
C ASP A 173 8.68 11.18 -20.60
N LEU A 174 9.00 11.93 -19.53
CA LEU A 174 8.02 12.83 -18.90
C LEU A 174 7.51 13.89 -19.87
N SER A 175 8.39 14.55 -20.63
CA SER A 175 7.98 15.54 -21.65
C SER A 175 7.10 14.91 -22.73
N THR A 176 7.41 13.68 -23.13
CA THR A 176 6.65 12.91 -24.13
C THR A 176 5.28 12.52 -23.60
N ASP A 177 5.20 12.00 -22.37
CA ASP A 177 3.95 11.63 -21.70
C ASP A 177 3.03 12.85 -21.56
N LEU A 178 3.56 14.00 -21.12
CA LEU A 178 2.81 15.26 -21.00
C LEU A 178 2.23 15.73 -22.33
N LYS A 179 3.00 15.58 -23.41
CA LYS A 179 2.54 15.90 -24.77
C LYS A 179 1.48 14.91 -25.26
N ASN A 180 1.64 13.63 -24.98
CA ASN A 180 0.70 12.57 -25.41
C ASN A 180 -0.67 12.74 -24.76
N ILE A 181 -0.72 13.20 -23.50
CA ILE A 181 -1.98 13.52 -22.82
C ILE A 181 -2.46 14.96 -23.06
N GLU A 182 -1.79 15.72 -23.94
CA GLU A 182 -2.14 17.11 -24.24
C GLU A 182 -2.33 17.98 -22.99
N TYR A 183 -1.49 17.77 -21.97
CA TYR A 183 -1.64 18.46 -20.69
C TYR A 183 -1.10 19.88 -20.79
N ASP A 184 -2.02 20.85 -20.94
CA ASP A 184 -1.66 22.26 -21.07
C ASP A 184 -1.22 22.85 -19.72
N MET A 185 0.08 23.13 -19.64
CA MET A 185 0.73 23.78 -18.50
C MET A 185 0.95 25.26 -18.71
N THR A 186 0.54 25.83 -19.83
CA THR A 186 0.86 27.23 -20.17
C THR A 186 -0.13 28.19 -19.52
N ILE A 187 0.37 29.35 -19.09
CA ILE A 187 -0.46 30.37 -18.43
C ILE A 187 -1.53 30.92 -19.39
N LYS A 188 -1.21 30.97 -20.68
CA LYS A 188 -2.07 31.54 -21.74
C LYS A 188 -2.87 30.51 -22.54
N GLY A 189 -2.80 29.23 -22.20
CA GLY A 189 -3.53 28.19 -22.95
C GLY A 189 -2.97 27.93 -24.36
N SER A 190 -1.67 28.11 -24.56
CA SER A 190 -1.00 28.01 -25.87
C SER A 190 -0.70 26.57 -26.32
N GLY A 191 -0.96 25.56 -25.48
CA GLY A 191 -0.73 24.15 -25.82
C GLY A 191 0.73 23.78 -26.10
N LYS A 192 1.69 24.56 -25.59
CA LYS A 192 3.12 24.23 -25.65
C LYS A 192 3.52 23.34 -24.49
N TYR A 193 4.53 22.51 -24.73
CA TYR A 193 5.02 21.54 -23.75
C TYR A 193 6.47 21.87 -23.36
N PRO A 194 6.82 21.77 -22.08
CA PRO A 194 8.18 22.03 -21.62
C PRO A 194 9.14 20.98 -22.16
N CYS A 195 10.33 21.42 -22.53
CA CYS A 195 11.39 20.53 -22.97
C CYS A 195 12.08 19.85 -21.76
N PRO A 196 12.81 18.75 -21.97
CA PRO A 196 13.44 18.00 -20.88
C PRO A 196 14.39 18.85 -20.01
N SER A 197 15.12 19.80 -20.60
CA SER A 197 16.03 20.69 -19.88
C SER A 197 15.29 21.71 -19.01
N GLU A 198 14.13 22.20 -19.46
CA GLU A 198 13.25 23.05 -18.65
C GLU A 198 12.71 22.27 -17.44
N LEU A 199 12.22 21.05 -17.64
CA LEU A 199 11.75 20.20 -16.55
C LEU A 199 12.86 19.91 -15.54
N HIS A 200 14.08 19.64 -15.99
CA HIS A 200 15.23 19.45 -15.12
C HIS A 200 15.57 20.72 -14.32
N THR A 201 15.54 21.89 -14.96
CA THR A 201 15.79 23.18 -14.30
C THR A 201 14.75 23.47 -13.22
N ILE A 202 13.48 23.15 -13.49
CA ILE A 202 12.41 23.29 -12.51
C ILE A 202 12.61 22.31 -11.35
N PHE A 203 12.91 21.04 -11.63
CA PHE A 203 13.20 20.03 -10.61
C PHE A 203 14.27 20.50 -9.62
N GLN A 204 15.36 21.11 -10.11
CA GLN A 204 16.44 21.63 -9.26
C GLN A 204 16.03 22.81 -8.37
N LYS A 205 14.97 23.55 -8.73
CA LYS A 205 14.50 24.73 -8.00
C LYS A 205 13.48 24.41 -6.91
N ILE A 206 12.83 23.25 -6.99
CA ILE A 206 11.81 22.88 -6.00
C ILE A 206 12.50 22.56 -4.67
N PRO A 207 12.13 23.24 -3.57
CA PRO A 207 12.70 22.95 -2.26
C PRO A 207 12.39 21.53 -1.78
N LYS A 208 13.33 20.93 -1.05
CA LYS A 208 13.16 19.59 -0.47
C LYS A 208 11.94 19.53 0.46
N GLU A 209 11.74 20.57 1.27
CA GLU A 209 10.64 20.69 2.21
C GLU A 209 9.28 20.68 1.50
N TRP A 210 9.19 21.31 0.32
CA TRP A 210 7.97 21.30 -0.48
C TRP A 210 7.64 19.89 -0.97
N LEU A 211 8.65 19.15 -1.46
CA LEU A 211 8.48 17.74 -1.88
C LEU A 211 8.09 16.84 -0.72
N GLU A 212 8.69 17.02 0.46
CA GLU A 212 8.34 16.27 1.67
C GLU A 212 6.89 16.53 2.10
N MET A 213 6.42 17.78 2.08
CA MET A 213 5.03 18.12 2.38
C MET A 213 4.06 17.53 1.35
N ALA A 214 4.40 17.60 0.06
CA ALA A 214 3.57 17.03 -1.00
C ALA A 214 3.46 15.50 -0.87
N LEU A 215 4.57 14.82 -0.55
CA LEU A 215 4.61 13.38 -0.31
C LEU A 215 3.76 12.99 0.91
N GLN A 216 3.93 13.71 2.01
CA GLN A 216 3.13 13.52 3.23
C GLN A 216 1.64 13.68 2.93
N ARG A 217 1.28 14.67 2.10
CA ARG A 217 -0.11 14.93 1.73
C ARG A 217 -0.72 13.82 0.88
N LEU A 218 0.05 13.25 -0.05
CA LEU A 218 -0.40 12.09 -0.84
C LEU A 218 -0.70 10.88 0.06
N ASP A 219 0.11 10.65 1.10
CA ASP A 219 -0.18 9.63 2.13
C ASP A 219 -1.49 9.94 2.87
N GLU A 220 -1.74 11.18 3.28
CA GLU A 220 -2.98 11.57 3.99
C GLU A 220 -4.23 11.38 3.14
N LEU A 221 -4.14 11.68 1.83
CA LEU A 221 -5.24 11.44 0.90
C LEU A 221 -5.57 9.94 0.81
N SER A 222 -4.53 9.09 0.82
CA SER A 222 -4.72 7.64 0.90
C SER A 222 -5.39 7.24 2.21
N VAL A 223 -4.90 7.72 3.36
CA VAL A 223 -5.50 7.45 4.67
C VAL A 223 -6.98 7.85 4.70
N LYS A 224 -7.32 9.03 4.17
CA LYS A 224 -8.71 9.49 4.11
C LYS A 224 -9.59 8.54 3.30
N GLU A 225 -9.09 8.02 2.19
CA GLU A 225 -9.84 7.07 1.37
C GLU A 225 -10.02 5.71 2.07
N PHE A 226 -8.97 5.20 2.71
CA PHE A 226 -9.00 3.90 3.40
C PHE A 226 -9.61 3.94 4.80
N SER A 227 -9.74 5.12 5.43
CA SER A 227 -10.34 5.26 6.77
C SER A 227 -11.78 4.75 6.85
N LYS A 228 -12.47 4.72 5.70
CA LYS A 228 -13.84 4.20 5.54
C LYS A 228 -13.96 2.71 5.90
N PHE A 229 -12.86 1.97 5.92
CA PHE A 229 -12.83 0.54 6.22
C PHE A 229 -12.66 0.23 7.72
N GLY A 230 -12.44 1.24 8.58
CA GLY A 230 -12.35 1.06 10.03
C GLY A 230 -11.13 0.26 10.52
N GLU A 231 -10.12 0.05 9.68
CA GLU A 231 -8.87 -0.60 10.04
C GLU A 231 -7.91 0.38 10.73
N ASN A 232 -6.98 -0.15 11.54
CA ASN A 232 -5.86 0.65 12.03
C ASN A 232 -4.89 0.94 10.87
N LEU A 233 -4.82 2.21 10.46
CA LEU A 233 -3.98 2.65 9.34
C LEU A 233 -2.59 3.13 9.79
N ASP A 234 -2.39 3.37 11.09
CA ASP A 234 -1.18 4.00 11.65
C ASP A 234 -0.11 2.97 12.04
N VAL A 235 0.10 1.98 11.16
CA VAL A 235 1.19 1.02 11.25
C VAL A 235 2.20 1.32 10.15
N PHE A 236 3.46 1.52 10.55
CA PHE A 236 4.54 1.95 9.68
C PHE A 236 5.73 1.01 9.74
N VAL A 237 6.37 0.83 8.59
CA VAL A 237 7.67 0.17 8.45
C VAL A 237 8.71 1.21 8.09
N ILE A 238 9.87 1.15 8.73
CA ILE A 238 11.05 1.89 8.31
C ILE A 238 11.97 0.92 7.60
N ASP A 239 12.27 1.23 6.34
CA ASP A 239 13.16 0.41 5.51
C ASP A 239 14.31 1.27 4.96
N GLY A 240 15.52 0.76 5.11
CA GLY A 240 16.75 1.37 4.60
C GLY A 240 17.07 0.83 3.22
N SER A 241 17.32 1.72 2.26
CA SER A 241 17.68 1.32 0.91
C SER A 241 18.72 2.27 0.32
N ALA A 242 19.25 1.93 -0.86
CA ALA A 242 20.25 2.73 -1.54
C ALA A 242 19.91 2.88 -3.02
N LEU A 243 20.02 4.10 -3.54
CA LEU A 243 19.98 4.38 -4.97
C LEU A 243 21.38 4.54 -5.52
N THR A 244 21.60 4.07 -6.75
CA THR A 244 22.87 4.32 -7.46
C THR A 244 22.81 5.67 -8.15
N ALA A 245 23.85 6.46 -7.96
CA ALA A 245 24.08 7.68 -8.70
C ALA A 245 24.63 7.39 -10.10
N GLU A 246 24.46 8.36 -11.00
CA GLU A 246 25.19 8.38 -12.27
C GLU A 246 26.66 8.80 -12.07
N THR A 247 26.97 9.52 -11.00
CA THR A 247 28.31 9.97 -10.64
C THR A 247 29.21 8.81 -10.20
N LEU A 248 30.47 8.84 -10.66
CA LEU A 248 31.52 7.93 -10.22
C LEU A 248 32.39 8.61 -9.16
N ILE A 249 32.66 7.91 -8.07
CA ILE A 249 33.61 8.31 -7.03
C ILE A 249 34.80 7.36 -7.03
N GLU A 250 35.97 7.92 -6.75
CA GLU A 250 37.17 7.11 -6.50
C GLU A 250 37.07 6.48 -5.11
N ARG A 251 37.16 5.16 -5.05
CA ARG A 251 37.28 4.41 -3.79
C ARG A 251 38.46 3.46 -3.88
N GLU A 252 39.17 3.34 -2.76
CA GLU A 252 40.21 2.34 -2.62
C GLU A 252 39.58 0.99 -2.29
N VAL A 253 39.71 0.02 -3.18
CA VAL A 253 39.21 -1.34 -2.98
C VAL A 253 40.35 -2.31 -3.20
N LEU A 254 40.67 -3.09 -2.16
CA LEU A 254 41.78 -4.04 -2.17
C LEU A 254 43.09 -3.35 -2.63
N THR A 255 43.46 -2.23 -2.00
CA THR A 255 44.68 -1.44 -2.25
C THR A 255 44.83 -0.87 -3.67
N LYS A 256 43.74 -0.81 -4.43
CA LYS A 256 43.70 -0.18 -5.76
C LYS A 256 42.57 0.84 -5.82
N THR A 257 42.86 2.05 -6.28
CA THR A 257 41.83 3.06 -6.58
C THR A 257 40.99 2.58 -7.75
N ARG A 258 39.67 2.55 -7.56
CA ARG A 258 38.69 2.22 -8.60
C ARG A 258 37.60 3.28 -8.61
N LEU A 259 37.12 3.60 -9.81
CA LEU A 259 35.90 4.39 -9.99
C LEU A 259 34.70 3.48 -9.74
N ILE A 260 33.88 3.83 -8.75
CA ILE A 260 32.67 3.11 -8.37
C ILE A 260 31.51 4.10 -8.41
N ARG A 261 30.32 3.64 -8.79
CA ARG A 261 29.12 4.48 -8.71
C ARG A 261 28.89 4.90 -7.27
N GLU A 262 28.62 6.18 -7.08
CA GLU A 262 28.19 6.69 -5.79
C GLU A 262 26.83 6.09 -5.43
N TYR A 263 26.58 5.88 -4.13
CA TYR A 263 25.33 5.37 -3.61
C TYR A 263 24.74 6.40 -2.66
N PHE A 264 23.45 6.68 -2.83
CA PHE A 264 22.66 7.51 -1.92
C PHE A 264 21.81 6.60 -1.06
N GLU A 265 22.20 6.45 0.20
CA GLU A 265 21.46 5.69 1.19
C GLU A 265 20.31 6.55 1.76
N TYR A 266 19.12 5.98 1.82
CA TYR A 266 17.93 6.63 2.34
C TYR A 266 17.13 5.67 3.21
N GLN A 267 16.30 6.25 4.06
CA GLN A 267 15.27 5.54 4.82
C GLN A 267 13.91 6.00 4.36
N ALA A 268 13.07 5.04 3.97
CA ALA A 268 11.68 5.27 3.63
C ALA A 268 10.80 4.87 4.81
N THR A 269 9.88 5.76 5.17
CA THR A 269 8.82 5.48 6.14
C THR A 269 7.57 5.10 5.37
N ILE A 270 7.16 3.84 5.45
CA ILE A 270 6.10 3.27 4.63
C ILE A 270 4.93 2.90 5.53
N ARG A 271 3.74 3.40 5.21
CA ARG A 271 2.50 2.96 5.85
C ARG A 271 2.12 1.59 5.31
N THR A 272 2.05 0.59 6.18
CA THR A 272 1.92 -0.82 5.74
C THR A 272 0.58 -1.11 5.09
N THR A 273 -0.48 -0.48 5.58
CA THR A 273 -1.87 -0.78 5.19
C THR A 273 -2.18 -0.25 3.79
N THR A 274 -1.79 1.00 3.51
CA THR A 274 -2.00 1.68 2.22
C THR A 274 -0.83 1.50 1.24
N ASN A 275 0.32 1.01 1.72
CA ASN A 275 1.57 0.92 0.96
C ASN A 275 2.04 2.28 0.40
N THR A 276 1.76 3.36 1.13
CA THR A 276 2.20 4.72 0.78
C THR A 276 3.45 5.09 1.53
N ILE A 277 4.28 5.93 0.91
CA ILE A 277 5.46 6.48 1.57
C ILE A 277 5.03 7.75 2.29
N ARG A 278 5.18 7.77 3.62
CA ARG A 278 4.92 8.93 4.47
C ARG A 278 6.03 9.96 4.36
N GLY A 279 7.27 9.49 4.26
CA GLY A 279 8.45 10.35 4.23
C GLY A 279 9.70 9.58 3.84
N ILE A 280 10.68 10.33 3.34
CA ILE A 280 12.01 9.84 2.98
C ILE A 280 13.02 10.72 3.68
N LYS A 281 13.99 10.10 4.35
CA LYS A 281 15.12 10.80 4.99
C LYS A 281 16.43 10.16 4.55
N GLU A 282 17.52 10.91 4.69
CA GLU A 282 18.87 10.34 4.52
C GLU A 282 19.06 9.22 5.54
N HIS A 283 19.76 8.17 5.12
CA HIS A 283 19.95 6.99 5.96
C HIS A 283 20.64 7.36 7.28
N SER A 284 20.06 6.92 8.39
CA SER A 284 20.64 7.09 9.72
C SER A 284 20.17 5.99 10.65
N ASN A 285 21.05 5.49 11.49
CA ASN A 285 20.70 4.55 12.58
C ASN A 285 19.72 5.15 13.62
N LYS A 286 19.30 6.41 13.45
CA LYS A 286 18.40 7.12 14.36
C LYS A 286 17.01 7.24 13.75
N ILE A 287 16.05 6.61 14.42
CA ILE A 287 14.62 6.68 14.06
C ILE A 287 14.00 8.05 14.44
N SER A 288 14.69 8.89 15.24
CA SER A 288 14.17 10.16 15.75
C SER A 288 13.64 11.12 14.68
N ASN A 289 14.31 11.19 13.53
CA ASN A 289 13.92 12.07 12.43
C ASN A 289 12.65 11.62 11.70
N ILE A 290 12.30 10.35 11.86
CA ILE A 290 11.10 9.73 11.28
C ILE A 290 9.93 9.86 12.24
N ILE A 291 10.17 9.76 13.56
CA ILE A 291 9.12 9.86 14.59
C ILE A 291 8.31 11.16 14.46
N SER A 292 8.96 12.27 14.12
CA SER A 292 8.27 13.56 13.92
C SER A 292 7.28 13.58 12.74
N LEU A 293 7.36 12.60 11.82
CA LEU A 293 6.48 12.49 10.66
C LEU A 293 5.25 11.60 10.93
N LEU A 294 5.23 10.93 12.08
CA LEU A 294 4.22 9.94 12.43
C LEU A 294 3.08 10.56 13.25
N PRO A 295 1.82 10.17 12.98
CA PRO A 295 0.70 10.50 13.85
C PRO A 295 0.91 9.97 15.27
N GLN A 296 0.32 10.64 16.26
CA GLN A 296 0.38 10.20 17.64
C GLN A 296 -0.32 8.84 17.80
N GLY A 297 0.33 7.91 18.53
CA GLY A 297 -0.20 6.56 18.75
C GLY A 297 0.11 5.56 17.62
N SER A 298 0.92 5.96 16.64
CA SER A 298 1.38 5.07 15.57
C SER A 298 2.27 3.94 16.07
N THR A 299 2.18 2.78 15.42
CA THR A 299 3.09 1.65 15.63
C THR A 299 4.16 1.65 14.54
N VAL A 300 5.43 1.54 14.94
CA VAL A 300 6.57 1.45 14.01
C VAL A 300 7.25 0.10 14.14
N THR A 301 7.44 -0.57 13.02
CA THR A 301 8.28 -1.76 12.91
C THR A 301 9.54 -1.39 12.13
N ALA A 302 10.70 -1.64 12.72
CA ALA A 302 12.00 -1.48 12.08
C ALA A 302 12.79 -2.78 12.32
N ASP A 303 13.75 -3.07 11.45
CA ASP A 303 14.69 -4.16 11.68
C ASP A 303 15.51 -3.90 12.95
N ALA A 304 15.87 -4.96 13.66
CA ALA A 304 16.77 -4.85 14.79
C ALA A 304 18.17 -4.49 14.27
N GLU A 305 18.61 -3.27 14.56
CA GLU A 305 20.01 -2.84 14.40
C GLU A 305 20.92 -3.43 15.49
#